data_AF-A0A2M6R9M8-F1
#
_entry.id   AF-A0A2M6R9M8-F1
#
_cell.length_a   1.000
_cell.length_b   1.000
_cell.length_c   1.000
_cell.angle_alpha   90.00
_cell.angle_beta   90.00
_cell.angle_gamma   90.00
#
_symmetry.space_group_name_H-M   'P 1'
#
loop_
_entity.id
_entity.type
_entity.pdbx_description
1 polymer ?
#
loop_
_entity_poly.entity_id
_entity_poly.type
_entity_poly.pdbx_seq_one_letter_code
_entity_poly.pdbx_strand_id
1 'polypeptide(L)'
;MALKLHTKLKFFILWSVLLISFGMLSVYLILSASGYHIDWKWFRIEKTGIITIKSQPRDVSVFVDASLLASSTPVALRNMLPGSYDITINKPEYHDWSKTIQVDSGRVTDLSDVLLLRLNPVVETISVKEMQLLDNYTQNNDILISGNEIYRNEKSPQLVTRLSRDVVQAVFYPDKRHIVFQVGNEIKSMDLLGQNVQAITQLPTDKQSRIIFIDSGTSILIKQEEAYSKFKIG
;
A
#
# COMPACT_ATOMS: atom_id res chain seq x y z
N MET A 1 -2.07 70.49 -27.29
CA MET A 1 -0.98 69.67 -26.70
C MET A 1 -1.49 68.67 -25.65
N ALA A 2 -2.48 69.02 -24.82
CA ALA A 2 -3.03 68.15 -23.76
C ALA A 2 -3.66 66.82 -24.24
N LEU A 3 -4.31 66.77 -25.41
CA LEU A 3 -4.98 65.55 -25.91
C LEU A 3 -4.01 64.38 -26.21
N LYS A 4 -2.75 64.68 -26.61
CA LYS A 4 -1.70 63.67 -26.88
C LYS A 4 -1.07 63.11 -25.60
N LEU A 5 -1.18 63.81 -24.47
CA LEU A 5 -0.64 63.37 -23.18
C LEU A 5 -1.50 62.26 -22.56
N HIS A 6 -2.84 62.40 -22.65
CA HIS A 6 -3.78 61.40 -22.14
C HIS A 6 -3.73 60.06 -22.90
N THR A 7 -3.45 60.06 -24.20
CA THR A 7 -3.32 58.81 -24.97
C THR A 7 -2.00 58.07 -24.69
N LYS A 8 -0.88 58.80 -24.55
CA LYS A 8 0.40 58.21 -24.12
C LYS A 8 0.34 57.66 -22.69
N LEU A 9 -0.36 58.35 -21.79
CA LEU A 9 -0.57 57.89 -20.42
C LEU A 9 -1.44 56.64 -20.36
N LYS A 10 -2.55 56.58 -21.11
CA LYS A 10 -3.40 55.38 -21.21
C LYS A 10 -2.65 54.19 -21.80
N PHE A 11 -1.82 54.44 -22.82
CA PHE A 11 -0.98 53.41 -23.43
C PHE A 11 0.06 52.89 -22.43
N PHE A 12 0.75 53.78 -21.71
CA PHE A 12 1.70 53.40 -20.66
C PHE A 12 1.02 52.56 -19.56
N ILE A 13 -0.13 53.00 -19.05
CA ILE A 13 -0.91 52.26 -18.05
C ILE A 13 -1.30 50.87 -18.58
N LEU A 14 -1.77 50.77 -19.82
CA LEU A 14 -2.15 49.50 -20.45
C LEU A 14 -0.96 48.51 -20.49
N TRP A 15 0.20 48.96 -20.96
CA TRP A 15 1.39 48.10 -21.03
C TRP A 15 1.94 47.74 -19.66
N SER A 16 1.85 48.64 -18.67
CA SER A 16 2.21 48.32 -17.29
C SER A 16 1.29 47.25 -16.70
N VAL A 17 -0.03 47.34 -16.89
CA VAL A 17 -0.98 46.31 -16.44
C VAL A 17 -0.71 44.98 -17.12
N LEU A 18 -0.47 44.99 -18.44
CA LEU A 18 -0.15 43.79 -19.19
C LEU A 18 1.14 43.13 -18.68
N LEU A 19 2.19 43.91 -18.46
CA LEU A 19 3.47 43.41 -17.94
C LEU A 19 3.34 42.83 -16.53
N ILE A 20 2.57 43.48 -15.64
CA ILE A 20 2.31 42.98 -14.28
C ILE A 20 1.50 41.68 -14.34
N SER A 21 0.45 41.62 -15.17
CA SER A 21 -0.37 40.41 -15.34
C SER A 21 0.45 39.23 -15.86
N PHE A 22 1.35 39.48 -16.82
CA PHE A 22 2.26 38.48 -17.36
C PHE A 22 3.26 37.99 -16.30
N GLY A 23 3.81 38.90 -15.50
CA GLY A 23 4.69 38.56 -14.38
C GLY A 23 3.97 37.71 -13.33
N MET A 24 2.76 38.08 -12.92
CA MET A 24 1.95 37.32 -11.96
C MET A 24 1.62 35.92 -12.49
N LEU A 25 1.21 35.80 -13.76
CA LEU A 25 0.92 34.52 -14.39
C LEU A 25 2.17 33.65 -14.45
N SER A 26 3.33 34.22 -14.79
CA SER A 26 4.60 33.50 -14.84
C SER A 26 5.00 32.97 -13.46
N VAL A 27 4.91 33.79 -12.41
CA VAL A 27 5.17 33.37 -11.03
C VAL A 27 4.20 32.26 -10.60
N TYR A 28 2.91 32.41 -10.92
CA TYR A 28 1.90 31.39 -10.63
C TYR A 28 2.22 30.05 -11.29
N LEU A 29 2.59 30.06 -12.58
CA LEU A 29 2.95 28.84 -13.31
C LEU A 29 4.21 28.18 -12.75
N ILE A 30 5.24 28.96 -12.38
CA ILE A 30 6.46 28.44 -11.76
C ILE A 30 6.15 27.79 -10.40
N LEU A 31 5.33 28.44 -9.58
CA LEU A 31 4.90 27.90 -8.29
C LEU A 31 4.11 26.60 -8.46
N SER A 32 3.13 26.60 -9.37
CA SER A 32 2.34 25.41 -9.68
C SER A 32 3.21 24.26 -10.21
N ALA A 33 4.12 24.53 -11.13
CA ALA A 33 5.05 23.53 -11.68
C ALA A 33 6.04 22.98 -10.64
N SER A 34 6.38 23.78 -9.62
CA SER A 34 7.22 23.34 -8.50
C SER A 34 6.43 22.68 -7.36
N GLY A 35 5.13 22.45 -7.56
CA GLY A 35 4.25 21.71 -6.66
C GLY A 35 3.66 22.58 -5.54
N TYR A 36 3.65 23.91 -5.67
CA TYR A 36 2.96 24.78 -4.74
C TYR A 36 1.49 24.98 -5.13
N HIS A 37 0.63 24.93 -4.13
CA HIS A 37 -0.77 25.31 -4.23
C HIS A 37 -0.99 26.63 -3.49
N ILE A 38 -1.68 27.58 -4.12
CA ILE A 38 -1.99 28.89 -3.54
C ILE A 38 -3.44 28.85 -3.05
N ASP A 39 -3.63 28.81 -1.73
CA ASP A 39 -4.93 28.95 -1.10
C ASP A 39 -5.25 30.45 -0.96
N TRP A 40 -6.09 30.94 -1.87
CA TRP A 40 -6.54 32.34 -1.91
C TRP A 40 -7.46 32.71 -0.75
N LYS A 41 -8.08 31.75 -0.07
CA LYS A 41 -8.95 32.02 1.08
C LYS A 41 -8.14 32.53 2.27
N TRP A 42 -6.91 32.04 2.43
CA TRP A 42 -6.04 32.35 3.57
C TRP A 42 -4.72 33.02 3.18
N PHE A 43 -4.50 33.30 1.88
CA PHE A 43 -3.23 33.78 1.34
C PHE A 43 -2.05 32.89 1.74
N ARG A 44 -2.24 31.56 1.67
CA ARG A 44 -1.21 30.57 2.02
C ARG A 44 -0.66 29.90 0.78
N ILE A 45 0.64 29.69 0.78
CA ILE A 45 1.36 28.94 -0.26
C ILE A 45 1.85 27.67 0.41
N GLU A 46 1.31 26.53 0.01
CA GLU A 46 1.64 25.23 0.59
C GLU A 46 2.20 24.32 -0.48
N LYS A 47 3.27 23.60 -0.15
CA LYS A 47 3.85 22.63 -1.06
C LYS A 47 3.07 21.33 -0.98
N THR A 48 2.59 20.86 -2.11
CA THR A 48 1.87 19.59 -2.24
C THR A 48 2.81 18.39 -2.04
N GLY A 49 2.23 17.28 -1.63
CA GLY A 49 2.89 15.98 -1.55
C GLY A 49 2.58 15.08 -2.74
N ILE A 50 3.19 13.90 -2.72
CA ILE A 50 2.98 12.83 -3.69
C ILE A 50 2.68 11.54 -2.93
N ILE A 51 1.69 10.77 -3.38
CA ILE A 51 1.45 9.41 -2.89
C ILE A 51 1.84 8.44 -3.99
N THR A 52 2.76 7.51 -3.71
CA THR A 52 3.11 6.42 -4.62
C THR A 52 2.49 5.13 -4.14
N ILE A 53 1.71 4.47 -5.00
CA ILE A 53 0.99 3.24 -4.64
C ILE A 53 1.46 2.12 -5.56
N LYS A 54 1.89 1.00 -4.98
CA LYS A 54 2.21 -0.25 -5.68
C LYS A 54 1.52 -1.39 -4.97
N SER A 55 0.72 -2.15 -5.72
CA SER A 55 0.02 -3.32 -5.19
C SER A 55 0.35 -4.59 -5.97
N GLN A 56 0.14 -5.72 -5.31
CA GLN A 56 0.08 -7.03 -5.94
C GLN A 56 -1.28 -7.67 -5.62
N PRO A 57 -2.12 -7.99 -6.62
CA PRO A 57 -1.95 -7.75 -8.06
C PRO A 57 -2.01 -6.27 -8.47
N ARG A 58 -1.66 -5.99 -9.74
CA ARG A 58 -1.59 -4.63 -10.33
C ARG A 58 -2.92 -4.08 -10.82
N ASP A 59 -3.81 -4.94 -11.28
CA ASP A 59 -5.12 -4.56 -11.81
C ASP A 59 -6.11 -4.40 -10.65
N VAL A 60 -6.19 -3.19 -10.09
CA VAL A 60 -6.94 -2.86 -8.87
C VAL A 60 -7.56 -1.46 -9.00
N SER A 61 -8.67 -1.22 -8.31
CA SER A 61 -9.25 0.11 -8.19
C SER A 61 -8.70 0.80 -6.94
N VAL A 62 -8.18 2.02 -7.11
CA VAL A 62 -7.63 2.85 -6.04
C VAL A 62 -8.55 4.03 -5.79
N PHE A 63 -9.06 4.11 -4.57
CA PHE A 63 -9.91 5.19 -4.08
C PHE A 63 -9.17 6.02 -3.04
N VAL A 64 -9.34 7.34 -3.11
CA VAL A 64 -8.87 8.31 -2.11
C VAL A 64 -10.08 9.09 -1.63
N ASP A 65 -10.38 9.05 -0.34
CA ASP A 65 -11.57 9.66 0.25
C ASP A 65 -12.86 9.30 -0.52
N ALA A 66 -13.04 8.00 -0.77
CA ALA A 66 -14.12 7.40 -1.58
C ALA A 66 -14.16 7.78 -3.08
N SER A 67 -13.23 8.60 -3.58
CA SER A 67 -13.15 8.98 -5.00
C SER A 67 -12.18 8.08 -5.75
N LEU A 68 -12.64 7.47 -6.86
CA LEU A 68 -11.80 6.63 -7.72
C LEU A 68 -10.75 7.47 -8.45
N LEU A 69 -9.46 7.26 -8.14
CA LEU A 69 -8.36 8.01 -8.76
C LEU A 69 -7.53 7.19 -9.74
N ALA A 70 -7.54 5.86 -9.62
CA ALA A 70 -6.86 4.98 -10.57
C ALA A 70 -7.52 3.61 -10.65
N SER A 71 -7.33 2.92 -11.79
CA SER A 71 -7.81 1.55 -12.02
C SER A 71 -6.68 0.55 -12.24
N SER A 72 -5.44 0.93 -11.91
CA SER A 72 -4.28 0.03 -11.87
C SER A 72 -3.14 0.63 -11.06
N THR A 73 -2.21 -0.22 -10.61
CA THR A 73 -0.94 0.17 -10.00
C THR A 73 0.25 -0.40 -10.81
N PRO A 74 1.44 0.21 -10.75
CA PRO A 74 1.85 1.35 -9.93
C PRO A 74 1.22 2.67 -10.39
N VAL A 75 0.86 3.54 -9.43
CA VAL A 75 0.36 4.90 -9.70
C VAL A 75 1.02 5.91 -8.76
N ALA A 76 1.22 7.14 -9.25
CA ALA A 76 1.73 8.25 -8.46
C ALA A 76 0.71 9.41 -8.49
N LEU A 77 0.03 9.62 -7.37
CA LEU A 77 -0.92 10.71 -7.17
C LEU A 77 -0.15 11.97 -6.80
N ARG A 78 -0.17 12.97 -7.68
CA ARG A 78 0.57 14.24 -7.53
C ARG A 78 -0.37 15.36 -7.10
N ASN A 79 0.23 16.45 -6.61
CA ASN A 79 -0.50 17.65 -6.20
C ASN A 79 -1.47 17.39 -5.04
N MET A 80 -1.14 16.44 -4.17
CA MET A 80 -1.92 16.14 -2.98
C MET A 80 -1.68 17.24 -1.95
N LEU A 81 -2.73 17.86 -1.42
CA LEU A 81 -2.58 18.83 -0.35
C LEU A 81 -2.08 18.12 0.91
N PRO A 82 -1.31 18.79 1.79
CA PRO A 82 -0.96 18.21 3.08
C PRO A 82 -2.23 17.91 3.90
N GLY A 83 -2.33 16.71 4.45
CA GLY A 83 -3.54 16.26 5.11
C GLY A 83 -3.61 14.74 5.32
N SER A 84 -4.67 14.31 5.99
CA SER A 84 -4.99 12.88 6.17
C SER A 84 -5.89 12.44 5.03
N TYR A 85 -5.59 11.27 4.45
CA TYR A 85 -6.35 10.68 3.34
C TYR A 85 -6.67 9.22 3.63
N ASP A 86 -7.91 8.82 3.35
CA ASP A 86 -8.34 7.43 3.43
C ASP A 86 -8.13 6.75 2.08
N ILE A 87 -7.16 5.84 2.03
CA ILE A 87 -6.86 5.07 0.82
C ILE A 87 -7.59 3.73 0.91
N THR A 88 -8.40 3.41 -0.09
CA THR A 88 -9.03 2.10 -0.24
C THR A 88 -8.62 1.50 -1.58
N ILE A 89 -8.16 0.25 -1.57
CA ILE A 89 -7.74 -0.48 -2.76
C ILE A 89 -8.57 -1.75 -2.83
N ASN A 90 -9.25 -1.92 -3.96
CA ASN A 90 -10.22 -2.99 -4.16
C ASN A 90 -9.93 -3.76 -5.44
N LYS A 91 -10.29 -5.05 -5.43
CA LYS A 91 -10.35 -5.88 -6.63
C LYS A 91 -11.43 -6.94 -6.44
N PRO A 92 -12.31 -7.19 -7.42
CA PRO A 92 -13.30 -8.26 -7.33
C PRO A 92 -12.64 -9.61 -7.01
N GLU A 93 -13.24 -10.38 -6.10
CA GLU A 93 -12.75 -11.68 -5.59
C GLU A 93 -11.52 -11.63 -4.68
N TYR A 94 -11.04 -10.44 -4.32
CA TYR A 94 -9.93 -10.24 -3.39
C TYR A 94 -10.40 -9.51 -2.14
N HIS A 95 -9.63 -9.62 -1.06
CA HIS A 95 -9.82 -8.80 0.12
C HIS A 95 -9.57 -7.33 -0.18
N ASP A 96 -10.45 -6.47 0.30
CA ASP A 96 -10.24 -5.03 0.27
C ASP A 96 -9.09 -4.65 1.21
N TRP A 97 -8.29 -3.67 0.78
CA TRP A 97 -7.22 -3.10 1.57
C TRP A 97 -7.54 -1.64 1.87
N SER A 98 -7.33 -1.20 3.11
CA SER A 98 -7.56 0.19 3.47
C SER A 98 -6.54 0.71 4.46
N LYS A 99 -6.18 1.99 4.34
CA LYS A 99 -5.25 2.65 5.24
C LYS A 99 -5.44 4.16 5.21
N THR A 100 -5.53 4.76 6.39
CA THR A 100 -5.43 6.21 6.54
C THR A 100 -3.96 6.60 6.51
N ILE A 101 -3.57 7.50 5.62
CA ILE A 101 -2.20 7.99 5.50
C ILE A 101 -2.14 9.50 5.74
N GLN A 102 -1.02 9.95 6.30
CA GLN A 102 -0.69 11.36 6.37
C GLN A 102 0.16 11.74 5.15
N VAL A 103 -0.26 12.76 4.43
CA VAL A 103 0.51 13.42 3.38
C VAL A 103 1.14 14.67 3.98
N ASP A 104 2.46 14.71 3.97
CA ASP A 104 3.24 15.85 4.43
C ASP A 104 3.64 16.76 3.28
N SER A 105 3.76 18.05 3.57
CA SER A 105 4.13 19.07 2.59
C SER A 105 5.48 18.77 1.92
N GLY A 106 5.48 18.68 0.59
CA GLY A 106 6.68 18.44 -0.20
C GLY A 106 7.32 17.06 -0.05
N ARG A 107 6.65 16.10 0.61
CA ARG A 107 7.15 14.73 0.80
C ARG A 107 6.45 13.73 -0.11
N VAL A 108 7.12 12.60 -0.31
CA VAL A 108 6.54 11.42 -0.96
C VAL A 108 6.12 10.44 0.13
N THR A 109 4.85 10.08 0.15
CA THR A 109 4.30 9.00 0.97
C THR A 109 4.26 7.73 0.12
N ASP A 110 5.05 6.72 0.50
CA ASP A 110 5.16 5.47 -0.26
C ASP A 110 4.29 4.36 0.34
N LEU A 111 3.37 3.86 -0.46
CA LEU A 111 2.50 2.71 -0.22
C LEU A 111 2.87 1.58 -1.19
N SER A 112 4.05 1.00 -0.96
CA SER A 112 4.58 -0.11 -1.76
C SER A 112 4.42 -1.47 -1.09
N ASP A 113 3.75 -1.53 0.05
CA ASP A 113 3.45 -2.69 0.88
C ASP A 113 1.99 -3.14 0.75
N VAL A 114 1.33 -2.87 -0.39
CA VAL A 114 -0.06 -3.27 -0.61
C VAL A 114 -0.13 -4.67 -1.22
N LEU A 115 -0.63 -5.63 -0.45
CA LEU A 115 -0.90 -7.00 -0.89
C LEU A 115 -2.39 -7.30 -0.77
N LEU A 116 -3.03 -7.70 -1.86
CA LEU A 116 -4.41 -8.20 -1.85
C LEU A 116 -4.37 -9.70 -2.14
N LEU A 117 -5.00 -10.48 -1.27
CA LEU A 117 -5.17 -11.92 -1.42
C LEU A 117 -6.60 -12.26 -1.83
N ARG A 118 -6.76 -13.37 -2.56
CA ARG A 118 -8.08 -13.88 -2.95
C ARG A 118 -8.93 -14.21 -1.72
N LEU A 119 -10.22 -13.86 -1.76
CA LEU A 119 -11.21 -14.23 -0.74
C LEU A 119 -11.37 -15.76 -0.67
N ASN A 120 -11.40 -16.40 -1.83
CA ASN A 120 -11.52 -17.84 -1.99
C ASN A 120 -10.33 -18.34 -2.81
N PRO A 121 -9.31 -18.94 -2.17
CA PRO A 121 -8.16 -19.44 -2.90
C PRO A 121 -8.54 -20.63 -3.79
N VAL A 122 -7.89 -20.72 -4.95
CA VAL A 122 -8.13 -21.85 -5.86
C VAL A 122 -7.28 -23.04 -5.41
N VAL A 123 -7.92 -24.17 -5.12
CA VAL A 123 -7.22 -25.42 -4.80
C VAL A 123 -6.57 -25.95 -6.08
N GLU A 124 -5.27 -26.22 -6.01
CA GLU A 124 -4.51 -26.78 -7.12
C GLU A 124 -3.94 -28.15 -6.76
N THR A 125 -3.67 -28.96 -7.79
CA THR A 125 -3.01 -30.25 -7.62
C THR A 125 -1.55 -30.02 -7.24
N ILE A 126 -1.11 -30.64 -6.15
CA ILE A 126 0.29 -30.63 -5.74
C ILE A 126 1.10 -31.68 -6.49
N SER A 127 2.27 -31.30 -6.98
CA SER A 127 3.22 -32.19 -7.65
C SER A 127 4.14 -32.91 -6.66
N VAL A 128 4.69 -34.05 -7.08
CA VAL A 128 5.67 -34.81 -6.26
C VAL A 128 6.89 -33.96 -5.88
N LYS A 129 7.35 -33.10 -6.79
CA LYS A 129 8.47 -32.18 -6.54
C LYS A 129 8.14 -31.15 -5.46
N GLU A 130 6.93 -30.59 -5.48
CA GLU A 130 6.47 -29.64 -4.46
C GLU A 130 6.32 -30.31 -3.09
N MET A 131 5.84 -31.57 -3.04
CA MET A 131 5.81 -32.35 -1.79
C MET A 131 7.22 -32.55 -1.21
N GLN A 132 8.17 -32.99 -2.04
CA GLN A 132 9.57 -33.15 -1.60
C GLN A 132 10.21 -31.83 -1.14
N LEU A 133 9.88 -30.72 -1.80
CA LEU A 133 10.33 -29.40 -1.39
C LEU A 133 9.82 -29.05 0.01
N LEU A 134 8.55 -29.36 0.30
CA LEU A 134 7.91 -29.10 1.59
C LEU A 134 8.47 -29.97 2.73
N ASP A 135 8.83 -31.21 2.42
CA ASP A 135 9.46 -32.13 3.38
C ASP A 135 10.86 -31.68 3.79
N ASN A 136 11.66 -31.24 2.82
CA ASN A 136 13.05 -30.84 3.04
C ASN A 136 13.20 -29.38 3.49
N TYR A 137 12.12 -28.60 3.48
CA TYR A 137 12.18 -27.20 3.87
C TYR A 137 12.39 -27.05 5.37
N THR A 138 13.56 -26.50 5.71
CA THR A 138 13.83 -26.01 7.06
C THR A 138 13.40 -24.56 7.12
N GLN A 139 12.34 -24.31 7.89
CA GLN A 139 11.81 -22.97 8.07
C GLN A 139 12.76 -22.15 8.93
N ASN A 140 13.61 -21.36 8.27
CA ASN A 140 14.46 -20.36 8.93
C ASN A 140 13.77 -18.99 8.76
N ASN A 141 12.90 -18.67 9.70
CA ASN A 141 12.18 -17.39 9.73
C ASN A 141 12.72 -16.54 10.87
N ASP A 142 12.98 -15.27 10.58
CA ASP A 142 13.35 -14.25 11.58
C ASP A 142 12.11 -13.81 12.40
N ILE A 143 11.24 -14.77 12.73
CA ILE A 143 9.97 -14.61 13.43
C ILE A 143 10.00 -15.51 14.67
N LEU A 144 9.71 -14.90 15.81
CA LEU A 144 9.55 -15.60 17.08
C LEU A 144 8.07 -15.58 17.49
N ILE A 145 7.59 -16.71 17.98
CA ILE A 145 6.21 -16.86 18.47
C ILE A 145 6.26 -17.13 19.96
N SER A 146 5.49 -16.37 20.73
CA SER A 146 5.35 -16.56 22.19
C SER A 146 3.87 -16.55 22.55
N GLY A 147 3.26 -17.73 22.57
CA GLY A 147 1.81 -17.89 22.78
C GLY A 147 1.00 -17.19 21.70
N ASN A 148 0.33 -16.10 22.06
CA ASN A 148 -0.49 -15.28 21.17
C ASN A 148 0.25 -14.06 20.58
N GLU A 149 1.56 -13.94 20.79
CA GLU A 149 2.38 -12.83 20.32
C GLU A 149 3.31 -13.25 19.18
N ILE A 150 3.46 -12.36 18.20
CA ILE A 150 4.39 -12.51 17.08
C ILE A 150 5.45 -11.42 17.19
N TYR A 151 6.71 -11.83 17.16
CA TYR A 151 7.88 -10.96 17.19
C TYR A 151 8.68 -11.14 15.91
N ARG A 152 9.34 -10.07 15.45
CA ARG A 152 10.34 -10.12 14.37
C ARG A 152 11.73 -9.87 14.93
N ASN A 153 12.76 -10.28 14.19
CA ASN A 153 14.18 -10.14 14.55
C ASN A 153 14.54 -10.99 15.78
N GLU A 154 15.02 -12.20 15.53
CA GLU A 154 15.40 -13.14 16.57
C GLU A 154 16.48 -12.58 17.52
N LYS A 155 17.41 -11.77 16.99
CA LYS A 155 18.51 -11.18 17.76
C LYS A 155 18.08 -9.97 18.59
N SER A 156 17.00 -9.30 18.21
CA SER A 156 16.48 -8.12 18.90
C SER A 156 14.96 -8.09 18.73
N PRO A 157 14.24 -8.91 19.51
CA PRO A 157 12.80 -9.13 19.32
C PRO A 157 12.01 -7.83 19.35
N GLN A 158 11.28 -7.58 18.27
CA GLN A 158 10.34 -6.47 18.14
C GLN A 158 8.94 -7.04 18.03
N LEU A 159 8.07 -6.68 18.97
CA LEU A 159 6.67 -7.09 18.94
C LEU A 159 6.03 -6.56 17.64
N VAL A 160 5.47 -7.47 16.85
CA VAL A 160 4.69 -7.13 15.66
C VAL A 160 3.22 -6.97 16.05
N THR A 161 2.66 -7.96 16.74
CA THR A 161 1.27 -7.92 17.19
C THR A 161 1.00 -8.90 18.33
N ARG A 162 -0.13 -8.69 19.01
CA ARG A 162 -0.70 -9.60 20.00
C ARG A 162 -2.11 -9.97 19.55
N LEU A 163 -2.37 -11.27 19.41
CA LEU A 163 -3.63 -11.81 18.92
C LEU A 163 -4.49 -12.32 20.07
N SER A 164 -5.79 -12.51 19.84
CA SER A 164 -6.71 -13.02 20.88
C SER A 164 -6.59 -14.52 21.14
N ARG A 165 -5.87 -15.25 20.28
CA ARG A 165 -5.69 -16.71 20.31
C ARG A 165 -4.22 -17.03 20.06
N ASP A 166 -3.80 -18.19 20.53
CA ASP A 166 -2.43 -18.67 20.33
C ASP A 166 -2.09 -18.83 18.86
N VAL A 167 -0.88 -18.41 18.53
CA VAL A 167 -0.31 -18.52 17.19
C VAL A 167 0.41 -19.84 17.08
N VAL A 168 -0.01 -20.65 16.14
CA VAL A 168 0.53 -22.00 15.94
C VAL A 168 1.76 -21.96 15.02
N GLN A 169 1.75 -21.05 14.05
CA GLN A 169 2.77 -20.91 13.02
C GLN A 169 2.79 -19.47 12.51
N ALA A 170 3.94 -18.95 12.12
CA ALA A 170 4.07 -17.66 11.47
C ALA A 170 5.28 -17.64 10.54
N VAL A 171 5.12 -17.13 9.33
CA VAL A 171 6.17 -17.02 8.31
C VAL A 171 6.11 -15.64 7.66
N PHE A 172 7.25 -15.13 7.21
CA PHE A 172 7.23 -13.97 6.33
C PHE A 172 6.65 -14.38 4.97
N TYR A 173 5.78 -13.53 4.44
CA TYR A 173 5.49 -13.55 3.01
C TYR A 173 6.76 -13.21 2.21
N PRO A 174 6.92 -13.62 0.94
CA PRO A 174 8.15 -13.43 0.18
C PRO A 174 8.67 -11.98 0.09
N ASP A 175 7.80 -10.99 0.24
CA ASP A 175 8.17 -9.57 0.25
C ASP A 175 8.79 -9.07 1.57
N LYS A 176 8.76 -9.89 2.63
CA LYS A 176 9.19 -9.55 4.01
C LYS A 176 8.47 -8.35 4.65
N ARG A 177 7.34 -7.94 4.07
CA ARG A 177 6.48 -6.84 4.53
C ARG A 177 5.10 -7.33 4.97
N HIS A 178 4.82 -8.61 4.77
CA HIS A 178 3.66 -9.28 5.33
C HIS A 178 4.08 -10.51 6.12
N ILE A 179 3.26 -10.87 7.10
CA ILE A 179 3.38 -12.09 7.87
C ILE A 179 2.15 -12.93 7.59
N VAL A 180 2.36 -14.19 7.26
CA VAL A 180 1.30 -15.20 7.19
C VAL A 180 1.41 -16.08 8.41
N PHE A 181 0.31 -16.25 9.12
CA PHE A 181 0.29 -16.92 10.41
C PHE A 181 -0.95 -17.79 10.56
N GLN A 182 -0.82 -18.83 11.39
CA GLN A 182 -1.87 -19.76 11.72
C GLN A 182 -2.40 -19.48 13.12
N VAL A 183 -3.71 -19.38 13.24
CA VAL A 183 -4.42 -19.30 14.52
C VAL A 183 -5.53 -20.34 14.52
N GLY A 184 -5.42 -21.33 15.41
CA GLY A 184 -6.27 -22.51 15.34
C GLY A 184 -6.12 -23.20 13.98
N ASN A 185 -7.23 -23.38 13.26
CA ASN A 185 -7.23 -23.95 11.92
C ASN A 185 -7.27 -22.91 10.79
N GLU A 186 -7.14 -21.61 11.08
CA GLU A 186 -7.18 -20.57 10.05
C GLU A 186 -5.76 -20.10 9.70
N ILE A 187 -5.49 -19.95 8.40
CA ILE A 187 -4.31 -19.24 7.90
C ILE A 187 -4.73 -17.83 7.51
N LYS A 188 -4.02 -16.84 8.06
CA LYS A 188 -4.27 -15.42 7.82
C LYS A 188 -2.98 -14.72 7.41
N SER A 189 -3.10 -13.62 6.69
CA SER A 189 -2.01 -12.70 6.36
C SER A 189 -2.25 -11.38 7.07
N MET A 190 -1.17 -10.66 7.40
CA MET A 190 -1.24 -9.28 7.83
C MET A 190 -0.03 -8.48 7.38
N ASP A 191 -0.20 -7.16 7.27
CA ASP A 191 0.92 -6.23 7.17
C ASP A 191 1.73 -6.19 8.49
N LEU A 192 2.96 -5.67 8.46
CA LEU A 192 3.82 -5.56 9.64
C LEU A 192 3.28 -4.63 10.75
N LEU A 193 2.24 -3.85 10.46
CA LEU A 193 1.60 -2.96 11.43
C LEU A 193 0.31 -3.57 12.01
N GLY A 194 -0.09 -4.76 11.55
CA GLY A 194 -1.31 -5.44 11.95
C GLY A 194 -2.61 -4.72 11.55
N GLN A 195 -2.56 -3.78 10.59
CA GLN A 195 -3.73 -2.98 10.22
C GLN A 195 -4.66 -3.72 9.26
N ASN A 196 -4.10 -4.44 8.29
CA ASN A 196 -4.86 -5.18 7.29
C ASN A 196 -4.69 -6.70 7.49
N VAL A 197 -5.64 -7.35 8.17
CA VAL A 197 -5.65 -8.81 8.34
C VAL A 197 -6.57 -9.44 7.31
N GLN A 198 -6.04 -10.39 6.53
CA GLN A 198 -6.76 -11.08 5.45
C GLN A 198 -6.78 -12.58 5.74
N ALA A 199 -7.93 -13.25 5.56
CA ALA A 199 -7.97 -14.70 5.62
C ALA A 199 -7.38 -15.28 4.32
N ILE A 200 -6.59 -16.35 4.43
CA ILE A 200 -6.08 -17.06 3.25
C ILE A 200 -6.91 -18.31 3.02
N THR A 201 -7.00 -19.17 4.04
CA THR A 201 -7.70 -20.45 3.94
C THR A 201 -8.00 -21.01 5.33
N GLN A 202 -8.90 -21.98 5.39
CA GLN A 202 -9.16 -22.79 6.58
C GLN A 202 -8.62 -24.20 6.37
N LEU A 203 -7.92 -24.70 7.38
CA LEU A 203 -7.34 -26.03 7.41
C LEU A 203 -8.31 -27.03 8.08
N PRO A 204 -8.19 -28.33 7.75
CA PRO A 204 -9.00 -29.37 8.37
C PRO A 204 -8.79 -29.50 9.88
N THR A 205 -7.59 -29.20 10.38
CA THR A 205 -7.24 -29.29 11.80
C THR A 205 -6.51 -28.03 12.29
N ASP A 206 -6.38 -27.88 13.61
CA ASP A 206 -5.65 -26.79 14.26
C ASP A 206 -4.17 -27.11 14.54
N LYS A 207 -3.71 -28.30 14.16
CA LYS A 207 -2.32 -28.71 14.33
C LYS A 207 -1.38 -27.84 13.50
N GLN A 208 -0.13 -27.74 13.97
CA GLN A 208 0.88 -26.92 13.30
C GLN A 208 1.06 -27.33 11.85
N SER A 209 0.89 -26.35 10.97
CA SER A 209 1.18 -26.50 9.55
C SER A 209 2.60 -26.05 9.23
N ARG A 210 3.17 -26.63 8.16
CA ARG A 210 4.34 -26.10 7.49
C ARG A 210 3.90 -25.36 6.25
N ILE A 211 4.39 -24.13 6.09
CA ILE A 211 3.96 -23.22 5.03
C ILE A 211 5.16 -22.82 4.18
N ILE A 212 5.00 -22.90 2.86
CA ILE A 212 5.98 -22.41 1.91
C ILE A 212 5.26 -21.63 0.82
N PHE A 213 5.83 -20.50 0.45
CA PHE A 213 5.42 -19.75 -0.74
C PHE A 213 6.22 -20.18 -1.95
N ILE A 214 5.52 -20.38 -3.05
CA ILE A 214 6.11 -20.64 -4.38
C ILE A 214 5.59 -19.59 -5.37
N ASP A 215 6.07 -19.62 -6.61
CA ASP A 215 5.63 -18.70 -7.67
C ASP A 215 5.71 -17.21 -7.27
N SER A 216 6.75 -16.86 -6.50
CA SER A 216 6.94 -15.50 -5.95
C SER A 216 5.80 -15.04 -5.02
N GLY A 217 5.10 -15.97 -4.36
CA GLY A 217 4.06 -15.69 -3.38
C GLY A 217 2.63 -15.86 -3.90
N THR A 218 2.42 -16.08 -5.20
CA THR A 218 1.05 -16.25 -5.73
C THR A 218 0.41 -17.57 -5.36
N SER A 219 1.21 -18.55 -4.92
CA SER A 219 0.73 -19.85 -4.48
C SER A 219 1.40 -20.25 -3.15
N ILE A 220 0.65 -20.95 -2.31
CA ILE A 220 1.09 -21.44 -1.00
C ILE A 220 0.96 -22.96 -0.96
N LEU A 221 2.02 -23.62 -0.48
CA LEU A 221 2.07 -25.03 -0.16
C LEU A 221 1.93 -25.19 1.34
N ILE A 222 1.03 -26.07 1.75
CA ILE A 222 0.75 -26.34 3.16
C ILE A 222 0.86 -27.84 3.40
N LYS A 223 1.64 -28.23 4.42
CA LYS A 223 1.65 -29.58 4.97
C LYS A 223 1.07 -29.53 6.37
N GLN A 224 0.10 -30.40 6.62
CA GLN A 224 -0.46 -30.61 7.94
C GLN A 224 -0.52 -32.11 8.18
N GLU A 225 0.26 -32.60 9.15
CA GLU A 225 0.48 -34.03 9.36
C GLU A 225 0.97 -34.72 8.07
N GLU A 226 0.19 -35.68 7.54
CA GLU A 226 0.45 -36.41 6.29
C GLU A 226 -0.25 -35.80 5.08
N ALA A 227 -1.06 -34.76 5.27
CA ALA A 227 -1.82 -34.12 4.20
C ALA A 227 -1.03 -32.95 3.58
N TYR A 228 -1.07 -32.88 2.25
CA TYR A 228 -0.47 -31.81 1.46
C TYR A 228 -1.57 -31.05 0.73
N SER A 229 -1.43 -29.73 0.65
CA SER A 229 -2.37 -28.88 -0.05
C SER A 229 -1.64 -27.75 -0.76
N LYS A 230 -2.16 -27.38 -1.93
CA LYS A 230 -1.67 -26.25 -2.72
C LYS A 230 -2.84 -25.32 -3.00
N PHE A 231 -2.62 -24.03 -2.74
CA PHE A 231 -3.62 -23.00 -2.94
C PHE A 231 -3.02 -21.85 -3.75
N LYS A 232 -3.75 -21.38 -4.76
CA LYS A 232 -3.46 -20.12 -5.44
C LYS A 232 -4.17 -18.97 -4.74
N ILE A 233 -3.38 -18.02 -4.26
CA ILE A 233 -3.81 -16.93 -3.37
C ILE A 233 -3.65 -15.53 -4.00
N GLY A 234 -2.84 -15.43 -5.06
CA GLY A 234 -2.58 -14.21 -5.84
C GLY A 234 -3.40 -14.05 -7.10
#